data_AF-A0A2D8AAF4-F1
#
_entry.id   AF-A0A2D8AAF4-F1
#
_cell.length_a   1.000
_cell.length_b   1.000
_cell.length_c   1.000
_cell.angle_alpha   90.00
_cell.angle_beta   90.00
_cell.angle_gamma   90.00
#
_symmetry.space_group_name_H-M   'P 1'
#
loop_
_entity.id
_entity.type
_entity.pdbx_description
1 polymer ?
#
loop_
_entity_poly.entity_id
_entity_poly.type
_entity_poly.pdbx_seq_one_letter_code
_entity_poly.pdbx_strand_id
1 'polypeptide(L)'
;MKAYWYQWVIHRPWRTELLLLVTAAVAAAGVQNLYFRGDYKVFFDKDFQPLQDFEEMQRIFNKNDNISILVVPEHGDVFQPQMLQLIAEITDAGWQTPYSSRVDSVTNFQHTWSEYDDMMVEDLVLNADELTGDDLARVSSVAMTEPTLYGGLVAKDGSAAIVNITVQIPDKPNNTAEVIEVKDFVNAMTAELAQRYPDVSFYHTGIVPMNYAFATEGQKDMSTLVPAMLGLIVLMLAILLRSVMAML
;
A
#
# COMPACT_ATOMS: atom_id res chain seq x y z
N MET A 1 18.47 50.67 -18.56
CA MET A 1 17.54 49.73 -17.90
C MET A 1 18.00 49.29 -16.50
N LYS A 2 19.26 48.84 -16.30
CA LYS A 2 19.75 48.44 -14.96
C LYS A 2 19.76 49.56 -13.90
N ALA A 3 19.92 50.83 -14.25
CA ALA A 3 19.94 51.93 -13.25
C ALA A 3 18.54 52.31 -12.72
N TYR A 4 17.49 52.15 -13.53
CA TYR A 4 16.13 52.57 -13.17
C TYR A 4 15.45 51.63 -12.17
N TRP A 5 15.68 50.32 -12.27
CA TRP A 5 15.10 49.35 -11.33
C TRP A 5 15.71 49.50 -9.93
N TYR A 6 17.03 49.65 -9.82
CA TYR A 6 17.72 49.87 -8.55
C TYR A 6 17.23 51.15 -7.84
N GLN A 7 17.08 52.25 -8.59
CA GLN A 7 16.55 53.48 -8.03
C GLN A 7 15.11 53.32 -7.54
N TRP A 8 14.26 52.58 -8.26
CA TRP A 8 12.88 52.35 -7.86
C TRP A 8 12.76 51.52 -6.57
N VAL A 9 13.59 50.47 -6.42
CA VAL A 9 13.64 49.64 -5.21
C VAL A 9 14.12 50.44 -4.00
N ILE A 10 15.19 51.22 -4.15
CA ILE A 10 15.80 51.97 -3.04
C ILE A 10 14.94 53.18 -2.63
N HIS A 11 14.28 53.88 -3.57
CA HIS A 11 13.51 55.08 -3.26
C HIS A 11 12.09 54.80 -2.74
N ARG A 12 11.56 53.59 -2.91
CA ARG A 12 10.20 53.20 -2.48
C ARG A 12 10.16 51.79 -1.85
N PRO A 13 10.95 51.52 -0.80
CA PRO A 13 11.11 50.18 -0.23
C PRO A 13 9.80 49.56 0.25
N TRP A 14 8.91 50.36 0.86
CA TRP A 14 7.61 49.89 1.32
C TRP A 14 6.68 49.40 0.19
N ARG A 15 6.77 49.99 -1.01
CA ARG A 15 5.97 49.53 -2.17
C ARG A 15 6.51 48.23 -2.73
N THR A 16 7.84 48.08 -2.72
CA THR A 16 8.48 46.84 -3.17
C THR A 16 8.25 45.70 -2.19
N GLU A 17 8.30 45.96 -0.88
CA GLU A 17 7.96 44.98 0.16
C GLU A 17 6.48 44.57 0.06
N LEU A 18 5.57 45.54 -0.06
CA LEU A 18 4.14 45.23 -0.24
C LEU A 18 3.89 44.40 -1.50
N LEU A 19 4.52 44.77 -2.62
CA LEU A 19 4.40 44.01 -3.88
C LEU A 19 4.93 42.59 -3.71
N LEU A 20 6.05 42.41 -3.02
CA LEU A 20 6.65 41.10 -2.75
C LEU A 20 5.74 40.26 -1.85
N LEU A 21 5.20 40.85 -0.78
CA LEU A 21 4.24 40.19 0.12
C LEU A 21 2.96 39.79 -0.61
N VAL A 22 2.40 40.67 -1.45
CA VAL A 22 1.22 40.37 -2.26
C VAL A 22 1.52 39.24 -3.25
N THR A 23 2.66 39.28 -3.93
CA THR A 23 3.07 38.23 -4.86
C THR A 23 3.28 36.90 -4.15
N ALA A 24 3.90 36.92 -2.96
CA ALA A 24 4.08 35.74 -2.12
C ALA A 24 2.74 35.17 -1.63
N ALA A 25 1.79 36.03 -1.22
CA ALA A 25 0.46 35.61 -0.80
C ALA A 25 -0.33 34.98 -1.96
N VAL A 26 -0.24 35.56 -3.17
CA VAL A 26 -0.85 34.98 -4.38
C VAL A 26 -0.22 33.63 -4.72
N ALA A 27 1.10 33.50 -4.63
CA ALA A 27 1.79 32.22 -4.83
C ALA A 27 1.38 31.19 -3.76
N ALA A 28 1.28 31.61 -2.49
CA ALA A 28 0.85 30.75 -1.38
C ALA A 28 -0.59 30.28 -1.55
N ALA A 29 -1.48 31.07 -2.16
CA ALA A 29 -2.83 30.64 -2.49
C ALA A 29 -2.84 29.45 -3.48
N GLY A 30 -1.75 29.20 -4.23
CA GLY A 30 -1.60 28.02 -5.07
C GLY A 30 -1.34 26.72 -4.30
N VAL A 31 -0.89 26.80 -3.04
CA VAL A 31 -0.56 25.63 -2.20
C VAL A 31 -1.78 24.74 -1.98
N GLN A 32 -2.99 25.30 -1.90
CA GLN A 32 -4.23 24.53 -1.72
C GLN A 32 -4.54 23.57 -2.88
N ASN A 33 -3.94 23.79 -4.06
CA ASN A 33 -4.10 22.92 -5.23
C ASN A 33 -3.02 21.84 -5.31
N LEU A 34 -2.06 21.81 -4.37
CA LEU A 34 -1.08 20.76 -4.26
C LEU A 34 -1.72 19.55 -3.59
N TYR A 35 -1.64 18.41 -4.27
CA TYR A 35 -2.05 17.13 -3.72
C TYR A 35 -0.93 16.13 -3.95
N PHE A 36 -0.85 15.17 -3.05
CA PHE A 36 0.08 14.07 -3.19
C PHE A 36 -0.46 13.04 -4.19
N ARG A 37 0.40 12.56 -5.07
CA ARG A 37 0.10 11.43 -5.95
C ARG A 37 1.00 10.26 -5.57
N GLY A 38 0.42 9.25 -4.92
CA GLY A 38 1.14 8.02 -4.53
C GLY A 38 1.14 6.91 -5.59
N ASP A 39 0.49 7.13 -6.74
CA ASP A 39 0.43 6.13 -7.81
C ASP A 39 1.78 6.02 -8.54
N TYR A 40 2.32 4.79 -8.59
CA TYR A 40 3.57 4.48 -9.29
C TYR A 40 3.56 4.87 -10.77
N LYS A 41 2.39 4.96 -11.42
CA LYS A 41 2.26 5.36 -12.83
C LYS A 41 2.82 6.77 -13.10
N VAL A 42 2.88 7.64 -12.08
CA VAL A 42 3.42 9.00 -12.20
C VAL A 42 4.91 9.02 -12.56
N PHE A 43 5.64 7.92 -12.34
CA PHE A 43 7.06 7.82 -12.68
C PHE A 43 7.32 7.55 -14.17
N PHE A 44 6.27 7.36 -14.97
CA PHE A 44 6.38 7.12 -16.41
C PHE A 44 5.94 8.36 -17.21
N ASP A 45 6.60 8.58 -18.35
CA ASP A 45 6.16 9.61 -19.30
C ASP A 45 4.78 9.26 -19.88
N LYS A 46 3.96 10.28 -20.14
CA LYS A 46 2.60 10.09 -20.67
C LYS A 46 2.58 9.43 -22.06
N ASP A 47 3.62 9.66 -22.84
CA ASP A 47 3.78 9.11 -24.18
C ASP A 47 4.49 7.74 -24.18
N PHE A 48 4.70 7.14 -23.00
CA PHE A 48 5.32 5.83 -22.88
C PHE A 48 4.33 4.73 -23.30
N GLN A 49 4.47 4.25 -24.54
CA GLN A 49 3.57 3.28 -25.15
C GLN A 49 3.24 2.06 -24.25
N PRO A 50 4.21 1.42 -23.56
CA PRO A 50 3.90 0.27 -22.71
C PRO A 50 2.96 0.59 -21.54
N LEU A 51 2.97 1.83 -21.02
CA LEU A 51 2.00 2.24 -19.99
C LEU A 51 0.59 2.33 -20.58
N GLN A 52 0.45 2.85 -21.80
CA GLN A 52 -0.85 2.95 -22.47
C GLN A 52 -1.43 1.56 -22.77
N ASP A 53 -0.59 0.64 -23.27
CA ASP A 53 -1.00 -0.74 -23.53
C ASP A 53 -1.42 -1.44 -22.21
N PHE A 54 -0.70 -1.20 -21.11
CA PHE A 54 -1.04 -1.71 -19.79
C PHE A 54 -2.37 -1.13 -19.27
N GLU A 55 -2.60 0.18 -19.41
CA GLU A 55 -3.86 0.82 -19.02
C GLU A 55 -5.05 0.35 -19.85
N GLU A 56 -4.85 0.08 -21.14
CA GLU A 56 -5.87 -0.54 -21.99
C GLU A 56 -6.21 -1.95 -21.50
N MET A 57 -5.21 -2.78 -21.19
CA MET A 57 -5.43 -4.11 -20.62
C MET A 57 -6.22 -4.03 -19.30
N GLN A 58 -5.87 -3.12 -18.40
CA GLN A 58 -6.59 -2.92 -17.13
C GLN A 58 -8.03 -2.46 -17.35
N ARG A 59 -8.31 -1.69 -18.41
CA ARG A 59 -9.67 -1.25 -18.73
C ARG A 59 -10.54 -2.36 -19.29
N ILE A 60 -9.95 -3.29 -20.05
CA ILE A 60 -10.65 -4.42 -20.67
C ILE A 60 -10.85 -5.57 -19.68
N PHE A 61 -9.83 -5.89 -18.88
CA PHE A 61 -9.80 -7.07 -18.01
C PHE A 61 -9.93 -6.76 -16.51
N ASN A 62 -10.27 -5.51 -16.17
CA ASN A 62 -10.24 -4.91 -14.84
C ASN A 62 -8.82 -4.75 -14.27
N LYS A 63 -8.69 -3.79 -13.36
CA LYS A 63 -7.44 -3.56 -12.62
C LYS A 63 -7.19 -4.76 -11.70
N ASN A 64 -5.93 -5.10 -11.44
CA ASN A 64 -5.58 -6.16 -10.49
C ASN A 64 -4.64 -5.62 -9.41
N ASP A 65 -4.98 -4.47 -8.85
CA ASP A 65 -4.28 -3.95 -7.68
C ASP A 65 -4.56 -4.88 -6.50
N ASN A 66 -3.55 -5.10 -5.67
CA ASN A 66 -3.67 -6.05 -4.58
C ASN A 66 -2.98 -5.58 -3.30
N ILE A 67 -3.46 -6.16 -2.20
CA ILE A 67 -2.76 -6.26 -0.93
C ILE A 67 -2.72 -7.73 -0.52
N SER A 68 -1.52 -8.25 -0.34
CA SER A 68 -1.29 -9.63 0.09
C SER A 68 -0.86 -9.62 1.55
N ILE A 69 -1.47 -10.50 2.34
CA ILE A 69 -1.16 -10.74 3.74
C ILE A 69 -0.39 -12.05 3.82
N LEU A 70 0.89 -11.97 4.13
CA LEU A 70 1.74 -13.12 4.39
C LEU A 70 1.59 -13.50 5.87
N VAL A 71 1.20 -14.74 6.10
CA VAL A 71 1.01 -15.36 7.41
C VAL A 71 2.18 -16.31 7.65
N VAL A 72 2.97 -16.03 8.69
CA VAL A 72 4.18 -16.80 9.03
C VAL A 72 4.07 -17.29 10.47
N PRO A 73 3.78 -18.57 10.73
CA PRO A 73 3.88 -19.14 12.07
C PRO A 73 5.33 -19.09 12.57
N GLU A 74 5.54 -18.80 13.86
CA GLU A 74 6.87 -18.88 14.47
C GLU A 74 7.37 -20.32 14.53
N HIS A 75 6.46 -21.29 14.67
CA HIS A 75 6.74 -22.71 14.79
C HIS A 75 5.78 -23.54 13.95
N GLY A 76 6.31 -24.55 13.26
CA GLY A 76 5.51 -25.49 12.47
C GLY A 76 5.27 -25.04 11.02
N ASP A 77 4.20 -25.54 10.43
CA ASP A 77 3.77 -25.24 9.07
C ASP A 77 2.36 -24.65 9.06
N VAL A 78 1.96 -24.13 7.90
CA VAL A 78 0.64 -23.51 7.70
C VAL A 78 -0.52 -24.50 7.59
N PHE A 79 -0.23 -25.81 7.59
CA PHE A 79 -1.25 -26.85 7.47
C PHE A 79 -1.77 -27.33 8.82
N GLN A 80 -1.29 -26.75 9.93
CA GLN A 80 -1.86 -27.01 11.24
C GLN A 80 -3.31 -26.49 11.32
N PRO A 81 -4.20 -27.15 12.09
CA PRO A 81 -5.62 -26.75 12.18
C PRO A 81 -5.82 -25.27 12.53
N GLN A 82 -5.06 -24.79 13.51
CA GLN A 82 -5.12 -23.40 13.97
C GLN A 82 -4.69 -22.40 12.88
N MET A 83 -3.75 -22.79 12.03
CA MET A 83 -3.26 -21.94 10.93
C MET A 83 -4.25 -21.92 9.76
N LEU A 84 -4.83 -23.06 9.40
CA LEU A 84 -5.89 -23.11 8.38
C LEU A 84 -7.14 -22.36 8.83
N GLN A 85 -7.50 -22.42 10.12
CA GLN A 85 -8.57 -21.61 10.70
C GLN A 85 -8.24 -20.12 10.63
N LEU A 86 -7.04 -19.71 11.03
CA LEU A 86 -6.60 -18.32 10.91
C LEU A 86 -6.63 -17.83 9.45
N ILE A 87 -6.15 -18.63 8.49
CA ILE A 87 -6.17 -18.27 7.07
C ILE A 87 -7.61 -18.14 6.56
N ALA A 88 -8.52 -19.01 6.98
CA ALA A 88 -9.94 -18.92 6.65
C ALA A 88 -10.55 -17.63 7.22
N GLU A 89 -10.28 -17.31 8.49
CA GLU A 89 -10.73 -16.05 9.12
C GLU A 89 -10.21 -14.81 8.38
N ILE A 90 -8.94 -14.80 7.96
CA ILE A 90 -8.37 -13.70 7.16
C ILE A 90 -9.04 -13.64 5.78
N THR A 91 -9.35 -14.79 5.18
CA THR A 91 -10.02 -14.87 3.88
C THR A 91 -11.41 -14.26 3.95
N ASP A 92 -12.19 -14.60 4.98
CA ASP A 92 -13.53 -14.07 5.20
C ASP A 92 -13.52 -12.58 5.52
N ALA A 93 -12.64 -12.15 6.43
CA ALA A 93 -12.48 -10.75 6.78
C ALA A 93 -11.94 -9.92 5.59
N GLY A 94 -11.10 -10.53 4.74
CA GLY A 94 -10.53 -9.92 3.54
C GLY A 94 -11.60 -9.45 2.55
N TRP A 95 -12.76 -10.11 2.49
CA TRP A 95 -13.89 -9.69 1.65
C TRP A 95 -14.50 -8.35 2.09
N GLN A 96 -14.35 -7.98 3.37
CA GLN A 96 -14.82 -6.71 3.92
C GLN A 96 -13.84 -5.56 3.67
N THR A 97 -12.66 -5.85 3.09
CA THR A 97 -11.69 -4.81 2.73
C THR A 97 -12.34 -3.83 1.73
N PRO A 98 -12.22 -2.50 1.95
CA PRO A 98 -12.74 -1.51 1.01
C PRO A 98 -12.29 -1.78 -0.42
N TYR A 99 -13.21 -1.65 -1.37
CA TYR A 99 -12.96 -1.92 -2.80
C TYR A 99 -12.56 -3.37 -3.13
N SER A 100 -12.69 -4.32 -2.20
CA SER A 100 -12.41 -5.73 -2.47
C SER A 100 -13.29 -6.27 -3.59
N SER A 101 -12.67 -7.04 -4.48
CA SER A 101 -13.33 -7.70 -5.60
C SER A 101 -13.10 -9.21 -5.60
N ARG A 102 -12.01 -9.65 -4.97
CA ARG A 102 -11.63 -11.06 -4.88
C ARG A 102 -10.67 -11.26 -3.72
N VAL A 103 -10.80 -12.38 -3.03
CA VAL A 103 -9.85 -12.85 -2.02
C VAL A 103 -9.47 -14.28 -2.37
N ASP A 104 -8.17 -14.56 -2.42
CA ASP A 104 -7.62 -15.89 -2.72
C ASP A 104 -6.70 -16.33 -1.59
N SER A 105 -6.87 -17.57 -1.14
CA SER A 105 -6.00 -18.23 -0.17
C SER A 105 -5.96 -19.73 -0.43
N VAL A 106 -5.14 -20.46 0.35
CA VAL A 106 -5.15 -21.93 0.31
C VAL A 106 -6.50 -22.50 0.78
N THR A 107 -7.23 -21.79 1.64
CA THR A 107 -8.48 -22.31 2.23
C THR A 107 -9.64 -22.29 1.24
N ASN A 108 -9.82 -21.20 0.49
CA ASN A 108 -10.88 -21.06 -0.51
C ASN A 108 -10.47 -21.45 -1.93
N PHE A 109 -9.38 -22.22 -2.06
CA PHE A 109 -8.98 -22.77 -3.34
C PHE A 109 -10.01 -23.79 -3.80
N GLN A 110 -10.63 -23.55 -4.94
CA GLN A 110 -11.63 -24.45 -5.51
C GLN A 110 -10.95 -25.73 -6.01
N HIS A 111 -11.09 -26.80 -5.23
CA HIS A 111 -10.54 -28.11 -5.54
C HIS A 111 -11.61 -28.98 -6.18
N THR A 112 -11.30 -29.61 -7.31
CA THR A 112 -12.22 -30.47 -8.04
C THR A 112 -11.72 -31.92 -8.02
N TRP A 113 -12.56 -32.84 -7.59
CA TRP A 113 -12.27 -34.28 -7.64
C TRP A 113 -13.54 -35.06 -7.98
N SER A 114 -13.37 -36.33 -8.33
CA SER A 114 -14.48 -37.24 -8.60
C SER A 114 -14.69 -38.17 -7.42
N GLU A 115 -15.94 -38.33 -7.00
CA GLU A 115 -16.36 -39.37 -6.06
C GLU A 115 -17.45 -40.22 -6.73
N TYR A 116 -17.18 -41.51 -6.91
CA TYR A 116 -18.00 -42.40 -7.74
C TYR A 116 -18.16 -41.87 -9.17
N ASP A 117 -19.38 -41.45 -9.56
CA ASP A 117 -19.71 -40.88 -10.86
C ASP A 117 -19.99 -39.36 -10.79
N ASP A 118 -19.84 -38.76 -9.60
CA ASP A 118 -20.11 -37.34 -9.39
C ASP A 118 -18.81 -36.52 -9.32
N MET A 119 -18.86 -35.31 -9.87
CA MET A 119 -17.79 -34.32 -9.77
C MET A 119 -18.08 -33.37 -8.62
N MET A 120 -17.22 -33.39 -7.61
CA MET A 120 -17.29 -32.48 -6.47
C MET A 120 -16.39 -31.28 -6.74
N VAL A 121 -16.91 -30.08 -6.46
CA VAL A 121 -16.17 -28.82 -6.54
C VAL A 121 -16.47 -28.05 -5.25
N GLU A 122 -15.46 -27.93 -4.39
CA GLU A 122 -15.60 -27.23 -3.11
C GLU A 122 -14.30 -26.52 -2.73
N ASP A 123 -14.38 -25.65 -1.73
CA ASP A 123 -13.20 -25.03 -1.14
C ASP A 123 -12.30 -26.08 -0.51
N LEU A 124 -10.98 -25.97 -0.74
CA LEU A 124 -10.01 -26.94 -0.24
C LEU A 124 -10.14 -27.17 1.28
N VAL A 125 -10.54 -26.12 2.00
CA VAL A 125 -10.94 -26.13 3.41
C VAL A 125 -12.37 -25.61 3.55
N LEU A 126 -13.35 -26.52 3.61
CA LEU A 126 -14.77 -26.17 3.73
C LEU A 126 -15.16 -25.69 5.14
N ASN A 127 -14.79 -26.44 6.18
CA ASN A 127 -15.05 -26.11 7.58
C ASN A 127 -13.74 -26.17 8.37
N ALA A 128 -13.11 -25.02 8.60
CA ALA A 128 -11.82 -24.97 9.29
C ALA A 128 -11.92 -25.38 10.78
N ASP A 129 -13.10 -25.28 11.40
CA ASP A 129 -13.33 -25.62 12.81
C ASP A 129 -13.37 -27.14 13.08
N GLU A 130 -13.59 -27.96 12.04
CA GLU A 130 -13.85 -29.41 12.15
C GLU A 130 -12.85 -30.24 11.34
N LEU A 131 -11.62 -29.76 11.18
CA LEU A 131 -10.59 -30.46 10.40
C LEU A 131 -10.09 -31.74 11.09
N THR A 132 -10.18 -32.88 10.38
CA THR A 132 -9.60 -34.15 10.81
C THR A 132 -8.15 -34.31 10.34
N GLY A 133 -7.41 -35.27 10.91
CA GLY A 133 -6.03 -35.54 10.47
C GLY A 133 -5.92 -35.91 8.98
N ASP A 134 -6.93 -36.61 8.45
CA ASP A 134 -6.99 -36.97 7.03
C ASP A 134 -7.25 -35.73 6.15
N ASP A 135 -8.06 -34.77 6.63
CA ASP A 135 -8.27 -33.49 5.95
C ASP A 135 -6.99 -32.68 5.86
N LEU A 136 -6.22 -32.58 6.95
CA LEU A 136 -4.95 -31.85 6.96
C LEU A 136 -3.95 -32.45 5.97
N ALA A 137 -3.86 -33.78 5.91
CA ALA A 137 -3.00 -34.48 4.98
C ALA A 137 -3.43 -34.23 3.52
N ARG A 138 -4.74 -34.24 3.25
CA ARG A 138 -5.30 -33.91 1.94
C ARG A 138 -4.98 -32.47 1.53
N VAL A 139 -5.27 -31.49 2.40
CA VAL A 139 -5.01 -30.06 2.16
C VAL A 139 -3.52 -29.83 1.88
N SER A 140 -2.64 -30.41 2.70
CA SER A 140 -1.19 -30.31 2.52
C SER A 140 -0.74 -30.90 1.18
N SER A 141 -1.22 -32.09 0.83
CA SER A 141 -0.88 -32.75 -0.44
C SER A 141 -1.33 -31.94 -1.66
N VAL A 142 -2.56 -31.43 -1.64
CA VAL A 142 -3.11 -30.61 -2.73
C VAL A 142 -2.33 -29.30 -2.84
N ALA A 143 -2.15 -28.58 -1.72
CA ALA A 143 -1.43 -27.30 -1.71
C ALA A 143 0.03 -27.42 -2.18
N MET A 144 0.67 -28.57 -1.95
CA MET A 144 2.04 -28.83 -2.38
C MET A 144 2.18 -29.36 -3.80
N THR A 145 1.07 -29.74 -4.45
CA THR A 145 1.07 -30.29 -5.82
C THR A 145 0.47 -29.31 -6.83
N GLU A 146 -0.53 -28.54 -6.42
CA GLU A 146 -1.22 -27.59 -7.30
C GLU A 146 -0.33 -26.40 -7.65
N PRO A 147 -0.04 -26.14 -8.94
CA PRO A 147 0.92 -25.10 -9.34
C PRO A 147 0.54 -23.67 -8.91
N THR A 148 -0.74 -23.39 -8.72
CA THR A 148 -1.25 -22.09 -8.26
C THR A 148 -1.06 -21.89 -6.76
N LEU A 149 -1.02 -22.97 -5.98
CA LEU A 149 -0.79 -22.96 -4.54
C LEU A 149 0.70 -23.08 -4.22
N TYR A 150 1.37 -24.06 -4.80
CA TYR A 150 2.77 -24.37 -4.53
C TYR A 150 3.73 -23.28 -5.00
N GLY A 151 4.34 -22.57 -4.05
CA GLY A 151 5.20 -21.41 -4.32
C GLY A 151 4.44 -20.18 -4.82
N GLY A 152 3.11 -20.24 -4.88
CA GLY A 152 2.21 -19.15 -5.24
C GLY A 152 1.54 -18.56 -4.00
N LEU A 153 0.61 -19.31 -3.41
CA LEU A 153 -0.08 -18.94 -2.17
C LEU A 153 0.48 -19.63 -0.92
N VAL A 154 1.26 -20.70 -1.08
CA VAL A 154 1.92 -21.41 0.02
C VAL A 154 3.40 -21.52 -0.27
N ALA A 155 4.24 -21.29 0.74
CA ALA A 155 5.68 -21.45 0.63
C ALA A 155 6.04 -22.89 0.25
N LYS A 156 7.11 -23.07 -0.52
CA LYS A 156 7.52 -24.41 -1.02
C LYS A 156 7.86 -25.41 0.09
N ASP A 157 8.19 -24.92 1.27
CA ASP A 157 8.48 -25.69 2.48
C ASP A 157 7.31 -25.69 3.49
N GLY A 158 6.19 -25.02 3.16
CA GLY A 158 5.00 -24.93 4.02
C GLY A 158 5.14 -23.95 5.18
N SER A 159 6.24 -23.19 5.25
CA SER A 159 6.54 -22.29 6.37
C SER A 159 5.71 -21.01 6.39
N ALA A 160 5.01 -20.67 5.30
CA ALA A 160 4.19 -19.48 5.19
C ALA A 160 3.08 -19.64 4.16
N ALA A 161 2.02 -18.85 4.30
CA ALA A 161 0.91 -18.77 3.37
C ALA A 161 0.54 -17.31 3.09
N ILE A 162 -0.03 -17.05 1.92
CA ILE A 162 -0.50 -15.74 1.48
C ILE A 162 -2.01 -15.78 1.36
N VAL A 163 -2.66 -14.78 1.94
CA VAL A 163 -4.02 -14.37 1.56
C VAL A 163 -3.91 -13.15 0.66
N ASN A 164 -4.32 -13.27 -0.59
CA ASN A 164 -4.27 -12.20 -1.56
C ASN A 164 -5.65 -11.53 -1.70
N ILE A 165 -5.72 -10.23 -1.46
CA ILE A 165 -6.93 -9.43 -1.61
C ILE A 165 -6.75 -8.52 -2.83
N THR A 166 -7.55 -8.74 -3.88
CA THR A 166 -7.59 -7.89 -5.07
C THR A 166 -8.62 -6.79 -4.89
N VAL A 167 -8.20 -5.54 -5.08
CA VAL A 167 -9.03 -4.34 -4.91
C VAL A 167 -9.22 -3.57 -6.21
N GLN A 168 -10.39 -2.96 -6.36
CA GLN A 168 -10.76 -2.11 -7.50
C GLN A 168 -10.84 -0.65 -7.07
N ILE A 169 -9.68 -0.05 -6.81
CA ILE A 169 -9.61 1.37 -6.45
C ILE A 169 -9.93 2.22 -7.69
N PRO A 170 -10.85 3.21 -7.59
CA PRO A 170 -11.20 4.09 -8.70
C PRO A 170 -9.98 4.77 -9.34
N ASP A 171 -9.90 4.71 -10.67
CA ASP A 171 -8.81 5.30 -11.44
C ASP A 171 -9.02 6.81 -11.61
N LYS A 172 -8.55 7.57 -10.62
CA LYS A 172 -8.61 9.04 -10.60
C LYS A 172 -7.24 9.65 -10.27
N PRO A 173 -6.96 10.90 -10.68
CA PRO A 173 -5.64 11.52 -10.51
C PRO A 173 -5.12 11.58 -9.06
N ASN A 174 -6.03 11.53 -8.07
CA ASN A 174 -5.69 11.40 -6.67
C ASN A 174 -6.59 10.34 -6.02
N ASN A 175 -6.04 9.14 -5.88
CA ASN A 175 -6.63 7.98 -5.20
C ASN A 175 -5.93 7.66 -3.87
N THR A 176 -5.13 8.60 -3.35
CA THR A 176 -4.30 8.39 -2.16
C THR A 176 -5.13 8.06 -0.93
N ALA A 177 -6.32 8.66 -0.79
CA ALA A 177 -7.21 8.41 0.34
C ALA A 177 -7.73 6.97 0.35
N GLU A 178 -8.12 6.44 -0.81
CA GLU A 178 -8.61 5.08 -0.98
C GLU A 178 -7.51 4.04 -0.71
N VAL A 179 -6.27 4.32 -1.16
CA VAL A 179 -5.11 3.48 -0.87
C VAL A 179 -4.85 3.42 0.65
N ILE A 180 -4.94 4.56 1.34
CA ILE A 180 -4.80 4.63 2.80
C ILE A 180 -5.92 3.87 3.49
N GLU A 181 -7.17 4.05 3.06
CA GLU A 181 -8.33 3.35 3.62
C GLU A 181 -8.20 1.83 3.55
N VAL A 182 -7.79 1.27 2.40
CA VAL A 182 -7.53 -0.16 2.24
C VAL A 182 -6.41 -0.63 3.16
N LYS A 183 -5.29 0.11 3.19
CA LYS A 183 -4.12 -0.27 3.98
C LYS A 183 -4.39 -0.23 5.48
N ASP A 184 -5.13 0.77 5.94
CA ASP A 184 -5.50 0.96 7.34
C ASP A 184 -6.50 -0.10 7.81
N PHE A 185 -7.46 -0.47 6.96
CA PHE A 185 -8.36 -1.59 7.23
C PHE A 185 -7.58 -2.90 7.45
N VAL A 186 -6.67 -3.23 6.54
CA VAL A 186 -5.86 -4.46 6.65
C VAL A 186 -4.89 -4.40 7.85
N ASN A 187 -4.34 -3.22 8.17
CA ASN A 187 -3.55 -3.03 9.40
C ASN A 187 -4.38 -3.30 10.66
N ALA A 188 -5.60 -2.76 10.75
CA ALA A 188 -6.47 -2.97 11.90
C ALA A 188 -6.85 -4.44 12.05
N MET A 189 -7.23 -5.09 10.94
CA MET A 189 -7.59 -6.51 10.90
C MET A 189 -6.43 -7.40 11.37
N THR A 190 -5.23 -7.22 10.81
CA THR A 190 -4.05 -8.01 11.23
C THR A 190 -3.59 -7.68 12.65
N ALA A 191 -3.77 -6.45 13.14
CA ALA A 191 -3.46 -6.09 14.52
C ALA A 191 -4.42 -6.74 15.53
N GLU A 192 -5.70 -6.93 15.19
CA GLU A 192 -6.65 -7.69 15.99
C GLU A 192 -6.28 -9.18 16.02
N LEU A 193 -5.97 -9.76 14.85
CA LEU A 193 -5.58 -11.16 14.74
C LEU A 193 -4.27 -11.45 15.46
N ALA A 194 -3.28 -10.55 15.42
CA ALA A 194 -2.03 -10.69 16.17
C ALA A 194 -2.23 -10.75 17.70
N GLN A 195 -3.32 -10.17 18.23
CA GLN A 195 -3.65 -10.32 19.65
C GLN A 195 -4.22 -11.70 19.98
N ARG A 196 -4.93 -12.31 19.04
CA ARG A 196 -5.51 -13.67 19.18
C ARG A 196 -4.50 -14.77 18.86
N TYR A 197 -3.55 -14.50 17.97
CA TYR A 197 -2.52 -15.44 17.49
C TYR A 197 -1.13 -14.84 17.72
N PRO A 198 -0.62 -14.85 18.97
CA PRO A 198 0.64 -14.18 19.32
C PRO A 198 1.89 -14.85 18.69
N ASP A 199 1.80 -16.14 18.34
CA ASP A 199 2.90 -16.92 17.76
C ASP A 199 2.91 -16.85 16.21
N VAL A 200 2.24 -15.85 15.63
CA VAL A 200 2.12 -15.66 14.17
C VAL A 200 2.52 -14.24 13.79
N SER A 201 3.40 -14.13 12.80
CA SER A 201 3.80 -12.87 12.20
C SER A 201 3.01 -12.60 10.93
N PHE A 202 2.51 -11.37 10.79
CA PHE A 202 1.79 -10.88 9.61
C PHE A 202 2.63 -9.85 8.86
N TYR A 203 2.79 -10.03 7.55
CA TYR A 203 3.47 -9.06 6.68
C TYR A 203 2.56 -8.66 5.52
N HIS A 204 2.67 -7.41 5.09
CA HIS A 204 1.87 -6.87 3.99
C HIS A 204 2.73 -6.58 2.78
N THR A 205 2.30 -7.03 1.60
CA THR A 205 2.97 -6.75 0.33
C THR A 205 1.95 -6.50 -0.78
N GLY A 206 2.41 -6.12 -1.98
CA GLY A 206 1.57 -5.79 -3.14
C GLY A 206 1.57 -4.30 -3.49
N ILE A 207 0.77 -3.95 -4.50
CA ILE A 207 0.72 -2.59 -5.07
C ILE A 207 0.17 -1.59 -4.05
N VAL A 208 -0.83 -1.98 -3.24
CA VAL A 208 -1.45 -1.09 -2.26
C VAL A 208 -0.47 -0.69 -1.15
N PRO A 209 0.23 -1.61 -0.44
CA PRO A 209 1.27 -1.21 0.52
C PRO A 209 2.39 -0.37 -0.08
N MET A 210 2.79 -0.62 -1.33
CA MET A 210 3.79 0.19 -2.01
C MET A 210 3.33 1.63 -2.23
N ASN A 211 2.14 1.82 -2.81
CA ASN A 211 1.56 3.14 -3.04
C ASN A 211 1.27 3.87 -1.71
N TYR A 212 0.87 3.15 -0.68
CA TYR A 212 0.71 3.68 0.68
C TYR A 212 2.03 4.21 1.24
N ALA A 213 3.12 3.45 1.12
CA ALA A 213 4.43 3.86 1.61
C ALA A 213 4.92 5.12 0.88
N PHE A 214 4.74 5.21 -0.45
CA PHE A 214 5.04 6.44 -1.20
C PHE A 214 4.22 7.63 -0.71
N ALA A 215 2.93 7.44 -0.46
CA ALA A 215 2.04 8.48 0.04
C ALA A 215 2.41 8.99 1.43
N THR A 216 2.66 8.07 2.36
CA THR A 216 2.80 8.39 3.78
C THR A 216 4.21 8.80 4.18
N GLU A 217 5.24 8.11 3.68
CA GLU A 217 6.63 8.50 3.94
C GLU A 217 6.96 9.83 3.25
N GLY A 218 6.43 10.08 2.05
CA GLY A 218 6.55 11.38 1.39
C GLY A 218 5.96 12.53 2.22
N GLN A 219 4.78 12.33 2.81
CA GLN A 219 4.15 13.32 3.72
C GLN A 219 4.95 13.52 5.02
N LYS A 220 5.50 12.43 5.56
CA LYS A 220 6.35 12.47 6.75
C LYS A 220 7.63 13.24 6.50
N ASP A 221 8.28 13.06 5.35
CA ASP A 221 9.47 13.82 4.97
C ASP A 221 9.17 15.32 4.81
N MET A 222 8.02 15.68 4.24
CA MET A 222 7.58 17.07 4.13
C MET A 222 7.33 17.74 5.49
N SER A 223 6.87 16.98 6.49
CA SER A 223 6.58 17.51 7.83
C SER A 223 7.76 17.44 8.80
N THR A 224 8.76 16.61 8.53
CA THR A 224 9.90 16.38 9.42
C THR A 224 11.23 16.79 8.79
N LEU A 225 11.68 16.11 7.73
CA LEU A 225 12.99 16.31 7.11
C LEU A 225 13.13 17.69 6.46
N VAL A 226 12.12 18.15 5.71
CA VAL A 226 12.20 19.46 5.02
C VAL A 226 12.31 20.62 6.02
N PRO A 227 11.45 20.73 7.06
CA PRO A 227 11.60 21.76 8.08
C PRO A 227 12.93 21.67 8.83
N ALA A 228 13.39 20.46 9.16
CA ALA A 228 14.66 20.25 9.84
C ALA A 228 15.85 20.74 8.98
N MET A 229 15.84 20.42 7.68
CA MET A 229 16.84 20.90 6.72
C MET A 229 16.85 22.43 6.63
N LEU A 230 15.69 23.06 6.50
CA LEU A 230 15.58 24.53 6.46
C LEU A 230 16.07 25.16 7.76
N GLY A 231 15.70 24.60 8.92
CA GLY A 231 16.19 25.04 10.23
C GLY A 231 17.72 24.94 10.35
N LEU A 232 18.31 23.87 9.83
CA LEU A 232 19.76 23.69 9.80
C LEU A 232 20.46 24.72 8.89
N ILE A 233 19.89 25.02 7.72
CA ILE A 233 20.40 26.08 6.82
C ILE A 233 20.35 27.44 7.52
N VAL A 234 19.21 27.76 8.14
CA VAL A 234 19.02 28.99 8.94
C VAL A 234 20.08 29.11 10.03
N LEU A 235 20.29 28.04 10.80
CA LEU A 235 21.30 27.99 11.86
C LEU A 235 22.70 28.21 11.30
N MET A 236 23.03 27.55 10.18
CA MET A 236 24.34 27.70 9.52
C MET A 236 24.57 29.14 9.05
N LEU A 237 23.55 29.77 8.44
CA LEU A 237 23.63 31.18 8.01
C LEU A 237 23.81 32.12 9.19
N ALA A 238 23.09 31.91 10.29
CA ALA A 238 23.24 32.71 11.51
C ALA A 238 24.67 32.63 12.08
N ILE A 239 25.28 31.45 12.06
CA ILE A 239 26.67 31.22 12.51
C ILE A 239 27.66 31.92 11.57
N LEU A 240 27.51 31.76 10.25
CA LEU A 240 28.41 32.32 9.25
C LEU A 240 28.35 33.85 9.20
N LEU A 241 27.16 34.43 9.31
CA LEU A 241 26.94 35.88 9.32
C LEU A 241 27.23 36.52 10.68
N ARG A 242 27.42 35.71 11.73
CA ARG A 242 27.63 36.13 13.13
C ARG A 242 26.58 37.13 13.64
N SER A 243 25.40 37.14 13.03
CA SER A 243 24.33 38.08 13.35
C SER A 243 22.98 37.47 13.04
N VAL A 244 22.15 37.34 14.08
CA VAL A 244 20.76 36.86 13.97
C VAL A 244 19.91 37.86 13.18
N MET A 245 20.20 39.16 13.30
CA MET A 245 19.49 40.22 12.56
C MET A 245 19.89 40.34 11.09
N ALA A 246 21.06 39.79 10.70
CA ALA A 246 21.41 39.67 9.29
C ALA A 246 20.80 38.43 8.62
N MET A 247 20.22 37.54 9.43
CA MET A 247 19.67 36.25 9.02
C MET A 247 18.13 36.25 8.98
N LEU A 248 17.47 36.90 9.94
CA LEU A 248 16.03 37.18 9.94
C LEU A 248 15.66 38.23 8.89
#